data_AF-A0A974Z349-F1
#
_entry.id   AF-A0A974Z349-F1
#
_cell.length_a   1.000
_cell.length_b   1.000
_cell.length_c   1.000
_cell.angle_alpha   90.00
_cell.angle_beta   90.00
_cell.angle_gamma   90.00
#
_symmetry.space_group_name_H-M   'P 1'
#
loop_
_entity.id
_entity.type
_entity.pdbx_description
1 polymer ?
#
loop_
_entity_poly.entity_id
_entity_poly.type
_entity_poly.pdbx_seq_one_letter_code
_entity_poly.pdbx_strand_id
1 'polypeptide(L)' 'MLSATSAPLLADPGTGQNRHQAIDITRRLARAAKVPNPNEVAPHVLRASAITDQRVSGKQRQEVQKWAGHSDPSTTQG' A
#
# COMPACT_ATOMS: atom_id res chain seq x y z
N MET A 1 -29.21 -13.72 -4.75
CA MET A 1 -28.11 -12.90 -4.20
C MET A 1 -26.83 -13.72 -4.34
N LEU A 2 -25.91 -13.32 -5.22
CA LEU A 2 -24.64 -14.04 -5.40
C LEU A 2 -23.67 -13.63 -4.28
N SER A 3 -23.24 -14.60 -3.47
CA SER A 3 -22.23 -14.42 -2.44
C SER A 3 -20.85 -14.32 -3.09
N ALA A 4 -20.28 -13.13 -3.16
CA ALA A 4 -18.96 -12.91 -3.74
C ALA A 4 -17.87 -13.08 -2.68
N THR A 5 -17.37 -14.30 -2.40
CA THR A 5 -16.24 -14.47 -1.45
C THR A 5 -15.48 -15.79 -1.58
N SER A 6 -14.85 -16.08 -2.73
CA SER A 6 -13.76 -17.09 -2.75
C SER A 6 -12.65 -16.83 -3.78
N ALA A 7 -12.87 -15.94 -4.75
CA ALA A 7 -11.85 -15.60 -5.74
C ALA A 7 -11.03 -14.38 -5.29
N PRO A 8 -9.71 -14.34 -5.55
CA PRO A 8 -8.89 -13.15 -5.32
C PRO A 8 -9.43 -11.94 -6.09
N LEU A 9 -9.44 -10.75 -5.45
CA LEU A 9 -9.82 -9.49 -6.11
C LEU A 9 -8.81 -9.09 -7.19
N LEU A 10 -7.52 -9.40 -6.98
CA LEU A 10 -6.44 -9.20 -7.92
C LEU A 10 -5.88 -10.56 -8.31
N ALA A 11 -6.00 -10.91 -9.59
CA ALA A 11 -5.54 -12.16 -10.15
C ALA A 11 -4.86 -11.92 -11.50
N ASP A 12 -3.83 -12.71 -11.76
CA ASP A 12 -3.30 -12.96 -13.09
C ASP A 12 -4.06 -14.17 -13.66
N PRO A 13 -4.32 -14.31 -14.96
CA PRO A 13 -5.03 -15.48 -15.47
C PRO A 13 -4.36 -16.79 -15.03
N GLY A 14 -5.10 -17.61 -14.28
CA GLY A 14 -4.61 -18.91 -13.78
C GLY A 14 -3.73 -18.85 -12.52
N THR A 15 -3.32 -17.68 -12.02
CA THR A 15 -2.56 -17.54 -10.76
C THR A 15 -2.94 -16.27 -9.99
N GLY A 16 -2.99 -16.33 -8.65
CA GLY A 16 -3.17 -15.10 -7.86
C GLY A 16 -2.04 -14.10 -8.10
N GLN A 17 -2.30 -12.79 -7.94
CA GLN A 17 -1.23 -11.80 -8.04
C GLN A 17 -0.18 -12.03 -6.94
N ASN A 18 1.11 -11.93 -7.29
CA ASN A 18 2.20 -12.07 -6.34
C ASN A 18 2.94 -10.74 -6.06
N ARG A 19 3.82 -10.78 -5.05
CA ARG A 19 4.57 -9.60 -4.58
C ARG A 19 5.43 -8.93 -5.67
N HIS A 20 6.01 -9.71 -6.58
CA HIS A 20 6.90 -9.19 -7.63
C HIS A 20 6.09 -8.43 -8.67
N GLN A 21 4.94 -8.97 -9.07
CA GLN A 21 4.01 -8.29 -9.97
C GLN A 21 3.53 -6.96 -9.38
N ALA A 22 3.22 -6.91 -8.08
CA ALA A 22 2.83 -5.67 -7.42
C ALA A 22 3.97 -4.63 -7.42
N ILE A 23 5.21 -5.05 -7.14
CA ILE A 23 6.40 -4.18 -7.20
C ILE A 23 6.64 -3.65 -8.61
N ASP A 24 6.50 -4.49 -9.62
CA ASP A 24 6.72 -4.08 -11.01
C ASP A 24 5.67 -3.07 -11.46
N ILE A 25 4.41 -3.25 -11.08
CA ILE A 25 3.34 -2.30 -11.36
C ILE A 25 3.62 -0.95 -10.70
N THR A 26 3.97 -0.91 -9.41
CA THR A 26 4.21 0.36 -8.71
C THR A 26 5.41 1.11 -9.30
N ARG A 27 6.49 0.40 -9.66
CA ARG A 27 7.66 1.00 -10.30
C ARG A 27 7.37 1.50 -11.71
N ARG A 28 6.56 0.77 -12.49
CA ARG A 28 6.12 1.22 -13.83
C ARG A 28 5.31 2.51 -13.73
N LEU A 29 4.37 2.58 -12.79
CA LEU A 29 3.59 3.79 -12.52
C LEU A 29 4.49 4.94 -12.08
N ALA A 30 5.45 4.70 -11.18
CA ALA A 30 6.40 5.72 -10.73
C ALA A 30 7.24 6.30 -11.88
N ARG A 31 7.71 5.44 -12.81
CA ARG A 31 8.42 5.88 -14.02
C ARG A 31 7.53 6.75 -14.91
N ALA A 32 6.29 6.30 -15.16
CA ALA A 32 5.34 7.06 -15.99
C ALA A 32 5.00 8.42 -15.38
N ALA A 33 4.88 8.49 -14.05
CA ALA A 33 4.64 9.72 -13.30
C ALA A 33 5.92 10.58 -13.08
N LYS A 34 7.09 10.13 -13.56
CA LYS A 34 8.39 10.81 -13.40
C LYS A 34 8.76 11.08 -11.94
N VAL A 35 8.39 10.18 -11.03
CA VAL A 35 8.81 10.25 -9.61
C VAL A 35 10.33 10.03 -9.53
N PRO A 36 11.06 10.83 -8.73
CA PRO A 36 12.48 10.58 -8.46
C PRO A 36 12.69 9.17 -7.89
N ASN A 37 13.81 8.53 -8.25
CA ASN A 37 14.15 7.17 -7.80
C ASN A 37 13.00 6.14 -7.97
N PRO A 38 12.44 5.97 -9.17
CA PRO A 38 11.22 5.16 -9.37
C PRO A 38 11.40 3.68 -9.03
N ASN A 39 12.64 3.19 -8.88
CA ASN A 39 12.95 1.83 -8.44
C ASN A 39 12.71 1.61 -6.93
N GLU A 40 12.66 2.68 -6.14
CA GLU A 40 12.37 2.63 -4.70
C GLU A 40 10.86 2.61 -4.42
N VAL A 41 10.02 2.92 -5.41
CA VAL A 41 8.56 2.96 -5.25
C VAL A 41 7.98 1.53 -5.27
N ALA A 42 8.05 0.89 -4.11
CA ALA A 42 7.43 -0.42 -3.82
C ALA A 42 6.14 -0.24 -3.01
N PRO A 43 5.23 -1.24 -2.96
CA PRO A 43 3.99 -1.16 -2.17
C PRO A 43 4.20 -0.77 -0.71
N HIS A 44 5.29 -1.23 -0.09
CA HIS A 44 5.62 -0.88 1.30
C HIS A 44 5.97 0.60 1.47
N VAL A 45 6.68 1.20 0.50
CA VAL A 45 7.01 2.64 0.52
C VAL A 45 5.74 3.47 0.35
N LEU A 46 4.86 3.07 -0.58
CA LEU A 46 3.56 3.74 -0.76
C LEU A 46 2.70 3.69 0.51
N ARG A 47 2.74 2.56 1.24
CA ARG A 47 2.06 2.45 2.54
C ARG A 47 2.65 3.41 3.57
N ALA A 48 3.98 3.53 3.66
CA ALA A 48 4.61 4.51 4.55
C ALA A 48 4.22 5.94 4.17
N SER A 49 4.27 6.29 2.87
CA SER A 49 3.84 7.61 2.38
C SER A 49 2.38 7.93 2.74
N ALA A 50 1.48 6.96 2.65
CA ALA A 50 0.08 7.15 3.04
C ALA A 50 -0.09 7.40 4.56
N ILE A 51 0.70 6.71 5.40
CA ILE A 51 0.73 6.97 6.84
C ILE A 51 1.24 8.39 7.10
N THR A 52 2.33 8.80 6.47
CA THR A 52 2.88 10.16 6.59
C THR A 52 1.86 11.21 6.17
N ASP A 53 1.20 11.03 5.03
CA ASP A 53 0.19 11.96 4.50
C ASP A 53 -0.99 12.15 5.48
N GLN A 54 -1.48 11.06 6.08
CA GLN A 54 -2.50 11.14 7.12
C GLN A 54 -2.04 11.93 8.35
N ARG A 55 -0.78 11.77 8.76
CA ARG A 55 -0.19 12.51 9.90
C ARG A 55 -0.03 13.99 9.58
N VAL A 56 0.45 14.33 8.38
CA VAL A 56 0.59 15.71 7.89
C VAL A 56 -0.78 16.39 7.78
N SER A 57 -1.81 15.64 7.39
CA SER A 57 -3.21 16.09 7.35
C SER A 57 -3.85 16.27 8.73
N GLY A 58 -3.10 16.09 9.82
CA GLY A 58 -3.57 16.34 11.19
C GLY A 58 -4.41 15.22 11.80
N LYS A 59 -4.47 14.03 11.19
CA LYS A 59 -5.22 12.91 11.77
C LYS A 59 -4.62 12.48 13.11
N GLN A 60 -5.52 12.15 14.04
CA GLN A 60 -5.14 11.67 15.36
C GLN A 60 -4.35 10.36 15.24
N ARG A 61 -3.35 10.19 16.10
CA ARG A 61 -2.43 9.05 16.02
C ARG A 61 -3.17 7.72 16.10
N GLN A 62 -4.16 7.62 16.97
CA GLN A 62 -4.98 6.43 17.17
C GLN A 62 -5.80 6.08 15.92
N GLU A 63 -6.25 7.08 15.17
CA GLU A 63 -6.95 6.88 13.91
C GLU A 63 -6.01 6.31 12.85
N VAL A 64 -4.80 6.89 12.71
CA VAL A 64 -3.78 6.40 11.78
C VAL A 64 -3.30 5.00 12.15
N GLN A 65 -3.13 4.70 13.44
CA GLN A 65 -2.81 3.36 13.95
C GLN A 65 -3.86 2.33 13.57
N LYS A 66 -5.13 2.66 13.81
CA LYS A 66 -6.26 1.78 13.47
C LYS A 66 -6.32 1.54 11.97
N TRP A 67 -6.15 2.59 11.16
CA TRP A 67 -6.12 2.47 9.70
C TRP A 67 -4.95 1.62 9.22
N ALA A 68 -3.77 1.79 9.81
CA ALA A 68 -2.60 0.99 9.50
C ALA A 68 -2.72 -0.45 10.05
N GLY A 69 -3.58 -0.73 11.04
CA GLY A 69 -3.60 -2.05 11.69
C GLY A 69 -2.34 -2.32 12.51
N HIS A 70 -1.74 -1.26 13.08
CA HIS A 70 -0.58 -1.37 13.95
C HIS A 70 -1.01 -1.83 15.34
N SER A 71 -0.38 -2.89 15.86
CA SER A 71 -0.61 -3.39 17.21
C SER A 71 0.14 -2.59 18.28
N ASP A 72 1.33 -2.07 17.94
CA ASP A 72 2.15 -1.23 18.82
C ASP A 72 2.11 0.23 18.35
N PRO A 73 1.72 1.18 19.22
CA PRO A 73 1.75 2.61 18.92
C PRO A 73 3.08 3.16 18.40
N SER A 74 4.21 2.59 18.81
CA SER A 74 5.56 2.99 18.40
C SER A 74 5.77 2.88 16.89
N THR A 75 5.13 1.91 16.24
CA THR A 75 5.23 1.66 14.79
C THR A 75 4.53 2.72 13.92
N THR A 76 3.86 3.70 14.55
CA THR A 76 3.24 4.86 13.87
C THR A 76 4.01 6.16 14.13
N GLN A 77 5.17 6.07 14.79
CA GLN A 77 6.05 7.21 15.07
C GLN A 77 7.06 7.49 13.94
N GLY A 78 7.22 6.56 12.99
CA GLY A 78 8.08 6.73 11.82
C GLY A 78 7.67 7.91 10.94
#